data_AF-A0A1F5HJS7-F1
#
_entry.id   AF-A0A1F5HJS7-F1
#
_cell.length_a   1.000
_cell.length_b   1.000
_cell.length_c   1.000
_cell.angle_alpha   90.00
_cell.angle_beta   90.00
_cell.angle_gamma   90.00
#
_symmetry.space_group_name_H-M   'P 1'
#
loop_
_entity.id
_entity.type
_entity.pdbx_description
1 polymer ?
#
loop_
_entity_poly.entity_id
_entity_poly.type
_entity_poly.pdbx_seq_one_letter_code
_entity_poly.pdbx_strand_id
1 'polypeptide(L)'
;MICWGIYFTFIKIPVQQIGWFWPGYISVLTSLPGIWFFIKLREIKLSKFNFKGSFYPLFANAFLLGVGALSFNLAIEKGFTSIVAPIAGSYPTIFVLLAYLIFKDPITRQQIFGIIVTLIGIVLLSISGV
;
A
#
# COMPACT_ATOMS: atom_id res chain seq x y z
N MET A 1 10.08 2.99 -3.41
CA MET A 1 10.30 2.18 -2.19
C MET A 1 11.22 2.87 -1.18
N ILE A 2 12.34 3.49 -1.59
CA ILE A 2 13.27 4.18 -0.66
C ILE A 2 12.58 5.27 0.18
N CYS A 3 11.86 6.21 -0.45
CA CYS A 3 11.13 7.27 0.28
C CYS A 3 10.10 6.70 1.27
N TRP A 4 9.49 5.57 0.92
CA TRP A 4 8.54 4.85 1.76
C TRP A 4 9.24 4.27 3.01
N GLY A 5 10.38 3.60 2.82
CA GLY A 5 11.18 3.05 3.92
C GLY A 5 11.71 4.12 4.88
N ILE A 6 12.19 5.25 4.34
CA ILE A 6 12.59 6.41 5.14
C ILE A 6 11.39 6.91 5.98
N TYR A 7 10.24 7.16 5.33
CA TYR A 7 9.04 7.61 6.02
C TYR A 7 8.63 6.70 7.19
N PHE A 8 8.55 5.38 6.97
CA PHE A 8 8.17 4.43 8.02
C PHE A 8 9.20 4.32 9.15
N THR A 9 10.48 4.51 8.85
CA THR A 9 11.54 4.52 9.86
C THR A 9 11.37 5.70 10.81
N PHE A 10 11.13 6.90 10.27
CA PHE A 10 10.95 8.11 11.08
C PHE A 10 9.60 8.13 11.80
N ILE A 11 8.51 7.64 11.19
CA ILE A 11 7.19 7.66 11.82
C ILE A 11 7.04 6.66 12.96
N LYS A 12 7.87 5.62 13.01
CA LYS A 12 7.88 4.64 14.11
C LYS A 12 8.11 5.32 15.47
N ILE A 13 9.00 6.30 15.53
CA ILE A 13 9.37 7.00 16.77
C ILE A 13 8.15 7.68 17.42
N PRO A 14 7.42 8.58 16.75
CA PRO A 14 6.23 9.20 17.33
C PRO A 14 5.08 8.20 17.53
N VAL A 15 4.93 7.18 16.68
CA VAL A 15 3.88 6.15 16.85
C VAL A 15 4.03 5.39 18.17
N GLN A 16 5.25 5.11 18.61
CA GLN A 16 5.51 4.45 19.89
C GLN A 16 5.24 5.35 21.11
N GLN A 17 5.33 6.67 20.96
CA GLN A 17 5.18 7.63 22.05
C GLN A 17 3.75 8.12 22.25
N ILE A 18 3.02 8.39 21.17
CA ILE A 18 1.70 9.04 21.21
C ILE A 18 0.60 8.24 20.50
N GLY A 19 0.87 6.98 20.15
CA GLY A 19 -0.05 6.09 19.44
C GLY A 19 -0.06 6.31 17.93
N TRP A 20 -0.69 5.40 17.19
CA TRP A 20 -0.66 5.38 15.72
C TRP A 20 -1.52 6.47 15.06
N PHE A 21 -2.56 6.95 15.74
CA PHE A 21 -3.56 7.86 15.18
C PHE A 21 -2.99 9.24 14.84
N TRP A 22 -2.33 9.90 15.80
CA TRP A 22 -1.83 11.27 15.63
C TRP A 22 -0.74 11.42 14.56
N PRO A 23 0.32 10.59 14.54
CA PRO A 23 1.37 10.71 13.53
C PRO A 23 0.85 10.38 12.12
N GLY A 24 -0.05 9.40 12.00
CA GLY A 24 -0.68 9.05 10.74
C GLY A 24 -1.55 10.20 10.21
N TYR A 25 -2.39 10.78 11.05
CA TYR A 25 -3.25 11.90 10.68
C TYR A 25 -2.47 13.15 10.28
N ILE A 26 -1.44 13.51 11.06
CA ILE A 26 -0.56 14.65 10.76
C ILE A 26 0.16 14.41 9.42
N SER A 27 0.66 13.20 9.16
CA SER A 27 1.31 12.87 7.89
C SER A 27 0.40 13.11 6.69
N VAL A 28 -0.87 12.70 6.78
CA VAL A 28 -1.86 12.94 5.73
C VAL A 28 -2.12 14.43 5.56
N LEU A 29 -2.30 15.17 6.66
CA LEU A 29 -2.49 16.62 6.60
C LEU A 29 -1.31 17.35 5.96
N THR A 30 -0.07 16.95 6.26
CA THR A 30 1.13 17.55 5.65
C THR A 30 1.26 17.28 4.15
N SER A 31 0.63 16.23 3.63
CA SER A 31 0.63 15.96 2.19
C SER A 31 -0.27 16.92 1.39
N LEU A 32 -1.31 17.49 2.02
CA LEU A 32 -2.29 18.37 1.36
C LEU A 32 -1.67 19.71 0.87
N PRO A 33 -0.88 20.46 1.68
CA PRO A 33 -0.16 21.64 1.21
C PRO A 33 0.81 21.33 0.06
N GLY A 34 1.49 20.19 0.10
CA GLY A 34 2.44 19.79 -0.94
C GLY A 34 1.74 19.53 -2.28
N ILE A 35 0.61 18.82 -2.25
CA ILE A 35 -0.22 18.58 -3.44
C ILE A 35 -0.78 19.91 -3.97
N TRP A 36 -1.29 20.77 -3.09
CA TRP A 36 -1.80 22.09 -3.47
C TRP A 36 -0.73 22.98 -4.11
N PHE A 37 0.46 23.04 -3.50
CA PHE A 37 1.60 23.78 -4.02
C PHE A 37 2.03 23.25 -5.40
N PHE A 38 2.08 21.92 -5.56
CA PHE A 38 2.44 21.29 -6.84
C PHE A 38 1.42 21.58 -7.95
N ILE A 39 0.12 21.57 -7.65
CA ILE A 39 -0.96 21.93 -8.58
C ILE A 39 -0.81 23.38 -9.04
N LYS A 40 -0.50 24.29 -8.10
CA LYS A 40 -0.28 25.71 -8.40
C LYS A 40 0.97 25.92 -9.26
N LEU A 41 2.05 25.18 -8.99
CA LEU A 41 3.33 25.28 -9.71
C LEU A 41 3.24 24.75 -11.15
N ARG A 42 2.30 23.83 -11.42
CA ARG A 42 2.11 23.16 -12.72
C ARG A 42 0.87 23.64 -13.47
N GLU A 43 0.15 24.64 -12.94
CA GLU A 43 -1.10 25.17 -13.48
C GLU A 43 -2.10 24.07 -13.90
N ILE A 44 -2.18 22.99 -13.12
CA ILE A 44 -3.00 21.84 -13.46
C ILE A 44 -4.46 22.24 -13.33
N LYS A 45 -5.18 22.28 -14.46
CA LYS A 45 -6.63 22.51 -14.46
C LYS A 45 -7.31 21.36 -13.74
N LEU A 46 -7.91 21.65 -12.59
CA LEU A 46 -8.66 20.67 -11.83
C LEU A 46 -9.88 20.23 -12.65
N SER A 47 -10.01 18.92 -12.85
CA SER A 47 -11.24 18.33 -13.38
C SER A 47 -12.41 18.64 -12.44
N LYS A 48 -13.57 19.01 -12.98
CA LYS A 48 -14.78 19.22 -12.16
C LYS A 48 -15.15 17.89 -11.48
N PHE A 49 -15.37 17.93 -10.17
CA PHE A 49 -15.74 16.74 -9.40
C PHE A 49 -17.05 16.16 -9.93
N ASN A 50 -16.99 15.01 -10.62
CA ASN A 50 -18.17 14.34 -11.15
C ASN A 50 -18.72 13.34 -10.12
N PHE A 51 -19.64 13.81 -9.28
CA PHE A 51 -20.20 13.01 -8.18
C PHE A 51 -20.85 11.70 -8.66
N LYS A 52 -21.47 11.68 -9.85
CA LYS A 52 -22.17 10.49 -10.37
C LYS A 52 -21.23 9.39 -10.86
N GLY A 53 -20.05 9.74 -11.38
CA GLY A 53 -19.06 8.77 -11.87
C GLY A 53 -18.00 8.39 -10.83
N SER A 54 -17.66 9.30 -9.93
CA SER A 54 -16.57 9.11 -8.98
C SER A 54 -16.97 8.45 -7.67
N PHE A 55 -18.27 8.40 -7.34
CA PHE A 55 -18.72 7.83 -6.07
C PHE A 55 -18.39 6.34 -5.93
N TYR A 56 -18.69 5.54 -6.96
CA TYR A 56 -18.41 4.10 -6.94
C TYR A 56 -16.93 3.75 -6.76
N PRO A 57 -15.97 4.30 -7.54
CA PRO A 57 -14.55 4.00 -7.33
C PRO A 57 -14.02 4.56 -6.01
N LEU A 58 -14.50 5.70 -5.52
CA LEU A 58 -14.11 6.23 -4.21
C LEU A 58 -14.58 5.32 -3.08
N PHE A 59 -15.83 4.88 -3.13
CA PHE A 59 -16.39 3.97 -2.14
C PHE A 59 -15.68 2.62 -2.17
N ALA A 60 -15.48 2.03 -3.36
CA ALA A 60 -14.76 0.78 -3.52
C ALA A 60 -13.32 0.88 -2.99
N ASN A 61 -12.62 1.99 -3.26
CA ASN A 61 -11.28 2.24 -2.73
C ASN A 61 -11.27 2.32 -1.20
N ALA A 62 -12.17 3.12 -0.61
CA ALA A 62 -12.26 3.26 0.84
C ALA A 62 -12.59 1.92 1.52
N PHE A 63 -13.53 1.17 0.94
CA PHE A 63 -13.94 -0.13 1.44
C PHE A 63 -12.80 -1.16 1.36
N LEU A 64 -12.16 -1.32 0.20
CA LEU A 64 -11.06 -2.27 0.01
C LEU A 64 -9.84 -1.93 0.86
N LEU A 65 -9.50 -0.65 1.03
CA LEU A 65 -8.44 -0.21 1.94
C LEU A 65 -8.78 -0.58 3.40
N GLY A 66 -10.02 -0.35 3.82
CA GLY A 66 -10.49 -0.72 5.16
C GLY A 66 -10.40 -2.24 5.39
N VAL A 67 -10.91 -3.04 4.45
CA VAL A 67 -10.85 -4.52 4.54
C VAL A 67 -9.41 -5.01 4.55
N GLY A 68 -8.53 -4.44 3.71
CA GLY A 68 -7.11 -4.78 3.69
C GLY A 68 -6.41 -4.47 5.02
N ALA A 69 -6.68 -3.30 5.58
CA ALA A 69 -6.13 -2.90 6.89
C ALA A 69 -6.62 -3.82 8.01
N LEU A 70 -7.93 -4.13 8.07
CA LEU A 70 -8.49 -5.03 9.08
C LEU A 70 -7.89 -6.43 8.95
N SER A 71 -7.81 -6.98 7.73
CA SER A 71 -7.25 -8.31 7.48
C SER A 71 -5.77 -8.39 7.87
N PHE A 72 -4.99 -7.33 7.59
CA PHE A 72 -3.59 -7.26 7.98
C PHE A 72 -3.41 -7.22 9.51
N ASN A 73 -4.21 -6.39 10.21
CA ASN A 73 -4.14 -6.32 11.67
C ASN A 73 -4.56 -7.65 12.33
N LEU A 74 -5.63 -8.29 11.84
CA LEU A 74 -6.05 -9.62 12.30
C LEU A 74 -4.98 -10.69 12.05
N ALA A 75 -4.23 -10.60 10.95
CA ALA A 75 -3.13 -11.52 10.67
C ALA A 75 -1.94 -11.31 11.62
N ILE A 76 -1.59 -10.06 11.93
CA ILE A 76 -0.56 -9.74 12.93
C ILE A 76 -0.96 -10.20 14.33
N GLU A 77 -2.26 -10.11 14.69
CA GLU A 77 -2.74 -10.59 15.98
C GLU A 77 -2.58 -12.12 16.12
N LYS A 78 -2.78 -12.87 15.03
CA LYS A 78 -2.76 -14.34 15.02
C LYS A 78 -1.41 -14.97 14.66
N GLY A 79 -0.46 -14.19 14.15
CA GLY A 79 0.79 -14.71 13.60
C GLY A 79 1.97 -13.75 13.76
N PHE A 80 3.18 -14.25 13.50
CA PHE A 80 4.38 -13.44 13.67
C PHE A 80 4.44 -12.32 12.62
N THR A 81 4.61 -11.08 13.09
CA THR A 81 4.81 -9.90 12.22
C THR A 81 5.95 -10.09 11.21
N SER A 82 7.00 -10.82 11.59
CA SER A 82 8.14 -11.17 10.72
C SER A 82 7.77 -12.03 9.51
N ILE A 83 6.64 -12.73 9.55
CA ILE A 83 6.10 -13.54 8.45
C ILE A 83 4.96 -12.78 7.75
N VAL A 84 4.04 -12.22 8.53
CA VAL A 84 2.84 -11.55 8.01
C VAL A 84 3.20 -10.31 7.18
N ALA A 85 4.16 -9.49 7.62
CA ALA A 85 4.52 -8.27 6.91
C ALA A 85 5.17 -8.54 5.54
N PRO A 86 6.11 -9.49 5.38
CA PRO A 86 6.61 -9.88 4.06
C PRO A 86 5.53 -10.49 3.14
N ILE A 87 4.62 -11.31 3.69
CA ILE A 87 3.50 -11.87 2.91
C ILE A 87 2.60 -10.73 2.40
N ALA A 88 2.15 -9.83 3.27
CA ALA A 88 1.33 -8.69 2.87
C ALA A 88 2.07 -7.75 1.90
N GLY A 89 3.37 -7.55 2.11
CA GLY A 89 4.24 -6.77 1.24
C GLY A 89 4.44 -7.34 -0.16
N SER A 90 4.07 -8.62 -0.38
CA SER A 90 4.10 -9.27 -1.69
C SER A 90 2.91 -8.92 -2.60
N TYR A 91 2.06 -7.96 -2.20
CA TYR A 91 0.94 -7.47 -3.02
C TYR A 91 1.30 -7.08 -4.47
N PRO A 92 2.53 -6.65 -4.85
CA PRO A 92 2.88 -6.43 -6.25
C PRO A 92 2.70 -7.68 -7.12
N THR A 93 2.89 -8.89 -6.57
CA THR A 93 2.61 -10.15 -7.27
C THR A 93 1.13 -10.26 -7.62
N ILE A 94 0.25 -9.93 -6.68
CA ILE A 94 -1.20 -9.90 -6.90
C ILE A 94 -1.55 -8.83 -7.94
N PHE A 95 -0.91 -7.66 -7.88
CA PHE A 95 -1.12 -6.58 -8.84
C PHE A 95 -0.77 -6.99 -10.28
N VAL A 96 0.34 -7.69 -10.50
CA VAL A 96 0.71 -8.20 -11.85
C VAL A 96 -0.34 -9.19 -12.36
N LEU A 97 -0.85 -10.08 -11.51
CA LEU A 97 -1.91 -11.02 -11.89
C LEU A 97 -3.21 -10.29 -12.24
N LEU A 98 -3.60 -9.29 -11.45
CA LEU A 98 -4.79 -8.47 -11.72
C LEU A 98 -4.63 -7.66 -13.01
N ALA A 99 -3.43 -7.11 -13.27
CA ALA A 99 -3.12 -6.40 -14.52
C ALA A 99 -3.36 -7.31 -15.74
N TYR A 100 -2.84 -8.54 -15.68
CA TYR A 100 -3.06 -9.52 -16.72
C TYR A 100 -4.53 -9.94 -16.87
N LEU A 101 -5.25 -10.16 -15.77
CA LEU A 101 -6.64 -10.64 -15.83
C LEU A 101 -7.65 -9.57 -16.24
N ILE A 102 -7.51 -8.35 -15.72
CA ILE A 102 -8.49 -7.27 -15.88
C ILE A 102 -8.14 -6.42 -17.10
N PHE A 103 -6.88 -5.99 -17.20
CA PHE A 103 -6.43 -5.06 -18.26
C PHE A 103 -5.88 -5.81 -19.48
N LYS A 104 -5.69 -7.13 -19.37
CA LYS A 104 -5.12 -7.98 -20.43
C LYS A 104 -3.69 -7.57 -20.82
N ASP A 105 -2.97 -6.96 -19.88
CA ASP A 105 -1.57 -6.57 -20.08
C ASP A 105 -0.67 -7.81 -20.07
N PRO A 106 0.21 -7.99 -21.08
CA PRO A 106 1.06 -9.18 -21.17
C PRO A 106 2.08 -9.20 -20.03
N ILE A 107 2.23 -10.37 -19.39
CA ILE A 107 3.23 -10.57 -18.34
C ILE A 107 4.60 -10.77 -18.96
N THR A 108 5.57 -9.95 -18.56
CA THR A 108 6.95 -10.05 -19.04
C THR A 108 7.71 -11.18 -18.34
N ARG A 109 8.74 -11.73 -18.99
CA ARG A 109 9.60 -12.76 -18.39
C ARG A 109 10.24 -12.30 -17.07
N GLN A 110 10.58 -11.02 -16.97
CA GLN A 110 11.14 -10.43 -15.75
C GLN A 110 10.12 -10.39 -14.61
N GLN A 111 8.86 -10.08 -14.90
CA GLN A 111 7.78 -10.13 -13.90
C GLN A 111 7.54 -11.56 -13.40
N ILE A 112 7.53 -12.55 -14.30
CA ILE A 112 7.40 -13.97 -13.90
C ILE A 112 8.55 -14.37 -12.98
N PHE A 113 9.78 -14.03 -13.33
CA PHE A 113 10.94 -14.32 -12.48
C PHE A 113 10.82 -13.63 -11.11
N GLY A 114 10.41 -12.36 -11.08
CA GLY A 114 10.16 -11.64 -9.83
C GLY A 114 9.11 -12.32 -8.95
N ILE A 115 7.98 -12.74 -9.54
CA ILE A 115 6.92 -13.47 -8.84
C ILE A 115 7.46 -14.76 -8.22
N ILE A 116 8.19 -15.57 -8.99
CA ILE A 116 8.77 -16.83 -8.51
C ILE A 116 9.72 -16.57 -7.33
N VAL A 117 10.63 -15.61 -7.46
CA VAL A 117 11.59 -15.26 -6.39
C VAL A 117 10.86 -14.77 -5.14
N THR A 118 9.82 -13.94 -5.29
CA THR A 118 8.99 -13.47 -4.17
C THR A 118 8.29 -14.64 -3.46
N LEU A 119 7.68 -15.57 -4.20
CA LEU A 119 7.01 -16.74 -3.63
C LEU A 119 7.99 -17.65 -2.88
N ILE A 120 9.17 -17.90 -3.45
CA ILE A 120 10.24 -18.65 -2.77
C ILE A 120 10.65 -17.95 -1.48
N GLY A 121 10.85 -16.63 -1.51
CA GLY A 121 11.21 -15.85 -0.31
C GLY A 121 10.16 -15.94 0.79
N ILE A 122 8.87 -15.87 0.44
CA ILE A 122 7.76 -16.04 1.40
C ILE A 122 7.80 -17.43 2.04
N VAL A 123 7.98 -18.48 1.23
CA VAL A 123 8.06 -19.86 1.73
C VAL A 123 9.24 -20.03 2.69
N LEU A 124 10.42 -19.52 2.32
CA LEU A 124 11.61 -19.56 3.17
C LEU A 124 11.39 -18.84 4.51
N LEU A 125 10.77 -17.66 4.49
CA LEU A 125 10.44 -16.91 5.71
C LEU A 125 9.46 -17.67 6.61
N SER A 126 8.48 -18.35 6.01
CA SER A 126 7.53 -19.19 6.75
C SER A 126 8.21 -20.37 7.43
N ILE A 127 9.28 -20.91 6.86
CA ILE A 127 10.05 -22.03 7.44
C ILE A 127 11.00 -21.52 8.54
N SER A 128 11.62 -20.35 8.34
CA SER A 128 12.55 -19.76 9.32
C SER A 128 11.87 -19.11 10.53
N GLY A 129 10.56 -18.86 10.45
CA GLY A 129 9.78 -18.25 11.53
C GLY A 129 9.17 -19.26 12.52
N VAL A 130 9.61 -20.52 12.45
CA VAL A 130 9.43 -21.57 13.49
C VAL A 130 10.60 -21.50 14.46
#